data_AF-A0A369BB25-F1
#
_entry.id   AF-A0A369BB25-F1
#
_cell.length_a   1.000
_cell.length_b   1.000
_cell.length_c   1.000
_cell.angle_alpha   90.00
_cell.angle_beta   90.00
_cell.angle_gamma   90.00
#
_symmetry.space_group_name_H-M   'P 1'
#
loop_
_entity.id
_entity.type
_entity.pdbx_description
1 polymer ?
#
loop_
_entity_poly.entity_id
_entity_poly.type
_entity_poly.pdbx_seq_one_letter_code
_entity_poly.pdbx_strand_id
1 'polypeptide(L)'
;MAQTTLSIRMDEDVKKQFDAFCADVGMNTSVAINLFARAVLRERRIPFEIAASDDPFYSESNLKHLRRGMEALNAGKGKEHEPIEEK
;
A
#
# COMPACT_ATOMS: atom_id res chain seq x y z
N MET A 1 -15.14 -31.12 2.03
CA MET A 1 -14.62 -29.91 2.72
C MET A 1 -15.81 -29.00 2.98
N ALA A 2 -15.99 -28.51 4.19
CA ALA A 2 -17.07 -27.56 4.48
C ALA A 2 -16.87 -26.27 3.68
N GLN A 3 -17.93 -25.81 3.02
CA GLN A 3 -17.95 -24.52 2.33
C GLN A 3 -18.67 -23.50 3.21
N THR A 4 -18.20 -22.26 3.19
CA THR A 4 -18.85 -21.14 3.85
C THR A 4 -18.95 -19.98 2.87
N THR A 5 -19.96 -19.13 3.04
CA THR A 5 -20.23 -18.01 2.14
C THR A 5 -19.61 -16.74 2.69
N LEU A 6 -18.92 -15.99 1.83
CA LEU A 6 -18.43 -14.64 2.12
C LEU A 6 -19.28 -13.63 1.35
N SER A 7 -19.98 -12.74 2.06
CA SER A 7 -20.78 -11.66 1.48
C SER A 7 -20.02 -10.34 1.57
N ILE A 8 -19.73 -9.72 0.42
CA ILE A 8 -18.98 -8.45 0.33
C ILE A 8 -19.90 -7.39 -0.28
N ARG A 9 -20.02 -6.24 0.38
CA ARG A 9 -20.62 -5.04 -0.23
C ARG A 9 -19.53 -4.20 -0.86
N MET A 10 -19.78 -3.72 -2.07
CA MET A 10 -18.88 -2.89 -2.84
C MET A 10 -19.68 -1.95 -3.73
N ASP A 11 -19.05 -0.87 -4.17
CA ASP A 11 -19.60 0.02 -5.18
C ASP A 11 -19.86 -0.74 -6.50
N GLU A 12 -20.94 -0.36 -7.19
CA GLU A 12 -21.39 -1.07 -8.41
C GLU A 12 -20.37 -0.95 -9.55
N ASP A 13 -19.79 0.23 -9.74
CA ASP A 13 -18.85 0.47 -10.84
C ASP A 13 -17.50 -0.18 -10.55
N VAL A 14 -17.07 -0.20 -9.28
CA VAL A 14 -15.90 -0.96 -8.85
C VAL A 14 -16.09 -2.46 -9.13
N LYS A 15 -17.27 -3.01 -8.81
CA LYS A 15 -17.59 -4.42 -9.08
C LYS A 15 -17.51 -4.73 -10.57
N LYS A 16 -18.11 -3.90 -11.42
CA LYS A 16 -18.10 -4.08 -12.88
C LYS A 16 -16.68 -4.09 -13.43
N GLN A 17 -15.85 -3.15 -13.00
CA GLN A 17 -14.45 -3.08 -13.40
C GLN A 17 -13.66 -4.31 -12.93
N PHE A 18 -13.87 -4.75 -11.69
CA PHE A 18 -13.18 -5.91 -11.14
C PHE A 18 -13.57 -7.21 -11.86
N ASP A 19 -14.84 -7.41 -12.16
CA ASP A 19 -15.31 -8.56 -12.93
C ASP A 19 -14.73 -8.59 -14.34
N ALA A 20 -14.69 -7.44 -15.04
CA ALA A 20 -14.10 -7.33 -16.37
C ALA A 20 -12.61 -7.69 -16.34
N PHE A 21 -11.87 -7.13 -15.38
CA PHE A 21 -10.46 -7.47 -15.18
C PHE A 21 -10.25 -8.96 -14.91
N CYS A 22 -11.06 -9.57 -14.03
CA CYS A 22 -10.94 -11.00 -13.75
C CYS A 22 -11.15 -11.84 -15.03
N ALA A 23 -12.15 -11.49 -15.85
CA ALA A 23 -12.44 -12.18 -17.09
C ALA A 23 -11.28 -12.06 -18.11
N ASP A 24 -10.67 -10.87 -18.24
CA ASP A 24 -9.53 -10.63 -19.12
C ASP A 24 -8.31 -11.48 -18.72
N VAL A 25 -8.11 -11.71 -17.43
CA VAL A 25 -7.03 -12.55 -16.89
C VAL A 25 -7.40 -14.05 -16.89
N GLY A 26 -8.63 -14.40 -17.29
CA GLY A 26 -9.08 -15.78 -17.42
C GLY A 26 -9.55 -16.42 -16.10
N MET A 27 -10.03 -15.62 -15.14
CA MET A 27 -10.61 -16.10 -13.89
C MET A 27 -11.92 -15.39 -13.53
N ASN A 28 -12.62 -15.85 -12.50
CA ASN A 28 -13.78 -15.14 -11.97
C ASN A 28 -13.46 -14.50 -10.62
N THR A 29 -14.33 -13.57 -10.21
CA THR A 29 -14.25 -12.83 -8.96
C THR A 29 -14.13 -13.73 -7.72
N SER A 30 -14.81 -14.87 -7.69
CA SER A 30 -14.72 -15.83 -6.59
C SER A 30 -13.31 -16.46 -6.49
N VAL A 31 -12.71 -16.82 -7.62
CA VAL A 31 -11.33 -17.33 -7.68
C VAL A 31 -10.35 -16.26 -7.20
N ALA A 32 -10.51 -15.01 -7.65
CA ALA A 32 -9.64 -13.90 -7.25
C ALA A 32 -9.70 -13.63 -5.73
N ILE A 33 -10.90 -13.60 -5.14
CA ILE A 33 -11.08 -13.40 -3.69
C ILE A 33 -10.51 -14.57 -2.89
N ASN A 34 -10.70 -15.82 -3.34
CA ASN A 34 -10.08 -16.98 -2.71
C ASN A 34 -8.55 -16.96 -2.80
N LEU A 35 -8.00 -16.51 -3.92
CA LEU A 35 -6.56 -16.35 -4.11
C LEU A 35 -6.00 -15.29 -3.16
N PHE A 36 -6.67 -14.14 -3.06
CA PHE A 36 -6.33 -13.09 -2.11
C PHE A 36 -6.31 -13.61 -0.67
N ALA A 37 -7.35 -14.31 -0.23
CA ALA A 37 -7.41 -14.87 1.13
C ALA A 37 -6.24 -15.84 1.40
N ARG A 38 -5.90 -16.70 0.42
CA ARG A 38 -4.75 -17.62 0.54
C ARG A 38 -3.42 -16.88 0.59
N ALA A 39 -3.24 -15.84 -0.22
CA ALA A 39 -2.02 -15.03 -0.21
C ALA A 39 -1.85 -14.31 1.14
N VAL A 40 -2.92 -13.74 1.70
CA VAL A 40 -2.92 -13.12 3.03
C VAL A 40 -2.48 -14.12 4.11
N LEU A 41 -3.06 -15.32 4.10
CA LEU A 41 -2.74 -16.35 5.09
C LEU A 41 -1.31 -16.88 4.95
N ARG A 42 -0.84 -17.06 3.71
CA ARG A 42 0.51 -17.56 3.40
C ARG A 42 1.58 -16.55 3.80
N GLU A 43 1.35 -15.27 3.55
CA GLU A 43 2.35 -14.21 3.74
C GLU A 43 2.19 -13.45 5.05
N ARG A 44 1.14 -13.73 5.83
CA ARG A 44 0.82 -13.04 7.10
C ARG A 44 0.74 -11.51 6.96
N ARG A 45 0.37 -11.03 5.77
CA ARG A 45 0.20 -9.60 5.43
C ARG A 45 -0.79 -9.45 4.28
N ILE A 46 -1.23 -8.22 4.02
CA ILE A 46 -1.97 -7.91 2.80
C ILE A 46 -1.00 -7.95 1.60
N PRO A 47 -1.29 -8.74 0.54
CA PRO A 47 -0.37 -9.00 -0.58
C PRO A 47 -0.35 -7.86 -1.61
N PHE A 48 -0.55 -6.63 -1.17
CA PHE A 48 -0.39 -5.40 -1.95
C PHE A 48 -0.01 -4.27 -1.00
N GLU A 49 0.55 -3.20 -1.54
CA GLU A 49 0.89 -2.02 -0.76
C GLU A 49 -0.37 -1.25 -0.36
N ILE A 50 -0.47 -0.89 0.92
CA ILE A 50 -1.56 -0.05 1.42
C ILE A 50 -1.00 1.36 1.55
N ALA A 51 -1.20 2.16 0.52
CA ALA A 51 -0.83 3.57 0.53
C ALA A 51 -2.09 4.41 0.70
N ALA A 52 -2.07 5.35 1.64
CA ALA A 52 -2.95 6.51 1.55
C ALA A 52 -2.34 7.43 0.50
N SER A 53 -3.11 7.79 -0.53
CA SER A 53 -2.68 8.68 -1.61
C SER A 53 -2.20 10.06 -1.14
N ASP A 54 -2.52 10.42 0.11
CA ASP A 54 -2.27 11.73 0.70
C ASP A 54 -1.32 11.67 1.91
N ASP A 55 -0.34 10.76 1.97
CA ASP A 55 0.69 10.86 3.02
C ASP A 55 1.50 12.16 2.81
N PRO A 56 1.33 13.20 3.66
CA PRO A 56 2.01 14.47 3.48
C PRO A 56 3.54 14.32 3.62
N PHE A 57 3.98 13.30 4.37
CA PHE A 57 5.39 13.03 4.64
C PHE A 57 6.11 12.50 3.41
N TYR A 58 5.50 11.66 2.58
CA TYR A 58 6.14 11.16 1.35
C TYR A 58 5.76 11.95 0.09
N SER A 59 5.27 13.18 0.24
CA SER A 59 5.05 14.08 -0.88
C SER A 59 6.34 14.32 -1.70
N GLU A 60 6.20 14.51 -3.01
CA GLU A 60 7.32 14.82 -3.92
C GLU A 60 8.20 15.98 -3.41
N SER A 61 7.58 17.01 -2.85
CA SER A 61 8.28 18.17 -2.28
C SER A 61 9.12 17.78 -1.05
N ASN A 62 8.56 16.95 -0.16
CA ASN A 62 9.28 16.49 1.03
C ASN A 62 10.38 15.49 0.67
N LEU A 63 10.13 14.56 -0.25
CA LEU A 63 11.15 13.64 -0.78
C LEU A 63 12.33 14.40 -1.40
N LYS A 64 12.06 15.48 -2.16
CA LYS A 64 13.11 16.36 -2.69
C LYS A 64 13.89 17.08 -1.58
N HIS A 65 13.22 17.47 -0.49
CA HIS A 65 13.90 18.04 0.67
C HIS A 65 14.80 17.01 1.36
N LEU A 66 14.30 15.80 1.62
CA LEU A 66 15.06 14.71 2.23
C LEU A 66 16.30 14.34 1.41
N ARG A 67 16.17 14.22 0.07
CA ARG A 67 17.30 13.96 -0.84
C ARG A 67 18.39 15.02 -0.71
N ARG A 68 18.02 16.31 -0.70
CA ARG A 68 18.98 17.42 -0.50
C ARG A 68 19.66 17.34 0.87
N GLY A 69 18.91 16.98 1.91
CA GLY A 69 19.46 16.78 3.26
C GLY A 69 20.49 15.65 3.30
N MET A 70 20.17 14.50 2.70
CA MET A 70 21.10 13.36 2.60
C MET A 70 22.38 13.72 1.83
N GLU A 71 22.27 14.43 0.70
CA GLU A 71 23.43 14.91 -0.06
C GLU A 71 24.30 15.86 0.76
N ALA A 72 23.69 16.80 1.49
CA ALA A 72 24.41 17.73 2.34
C ALA A 72 25.13 17.02 3.51
N LEU A 73 24.47 16.05 4.15
CA LEU A 73 25.05 15.24 5.22
C LEU A 73 26.22 14.40 4.70
N ASN A 74 26.05 13.70 3.58
CA ASN A 74 27.11 12.90 2.94
C ASN A 74 28.30 13.77 2.50
N ALA A 75 28.05 15.02 2.12
CA ALA A 75 29.10 16.00 1.82
C ALA A 75 29.75 16.63 3.07
N GLY A 76 29.43 16.14 4.28
CA GLY A 76 29.99 16.63 5.54
C GLY A 76 29.47 18.01 5.98
N LYS A 77 28.38 18.50 5.37
CA LYS A 77 27.78 19.81 5.68
C LYS A 77 26.71 19.72 6.78
N GLY A 78 26.63 18.59 7.48
CA GLY A 78 25.77 18.43 8.64
C GLY A 78 26.20 19.34 9.78
N LYS A 79 25.23 19.87 10.52
CA LYS A 79 25.49 20.61 11.76
C LYS A 79 24.90 19.83 12.92
N GLU A 80 25.76 19.37 13.81
CA GLU A 80 25.34 18.72 15.05
C GLU A 80 24.63 19.73 15.95
N HIS A 81 23.55 19.29 16.59
CA HIS A 81 22.84 20.07 17.59
C HIS A 81 22.48 19.18 18.78
N GLU A 82 22.43 19.78 19.97
CA GLU A 82 21.98 19.10 21.18
C GLU A 82 20.53 18.61 21.05
N PRO A 83 20.14 17.53 21.74
CA PRO A 83 18.75 17.08 21.80
C PRO A 83 17.81 18.22 22.18
N ILE A 84 16.72 18.39 21.43
CA ILE A 84 15.71 19.38 21.75
C ILE A 84 14.84 18.77 22.86
N GLU A 85 15.04 19.22 24.09
CA GLU A 85 14.15 18.90 25.20
C GLU A 85 12.84 19.69 25.05
N GLU A 86 11.70 18.99 24.99
CA GLU A 86 10.38 19.62 25.10
C GLU A 86 10.23 20.24 26.50
N LYS A 87 9.73 21.49 26.56
CA LYS A 87 9.35 22.14 27.81
C LYS A 87 7.95 21.73 28.25
#